data_AF-A0A9N8EG53-F1
#
_entry.id   AF-A0A9N8EG53-F1
#
_cell.length_a   1.000
_cell.length_b   1.000
_cell.length_c   1.000
_cell.angle_alpha   90.00
_cell.angle_beta   90.00
_cell.angle_gamma   90.00
#
_symmetry.space_group_name_H-M   'P 1'
#
loop_
_entity.id
_entity.type
_entity.pdbx_description
1 polymer ?
#
loop_
_entity_poly.entity_id
_entity_poly.type
_entity_poly.pdbx_seq_one_letter_code
_entity_poly.pdbx_strand_id
1 'polypeptide(L)'
;MKVLKFVVTSMVIGLAGAETIRGSTAEFERMLQEDSSAQCSSNPVCLAMGVEGACCPTADGVFLDCCNRSCSAHSACNTLADNCCPTNDNVELDCCDHQEKLEEFRSYRNNAARACSAHTSCRQLAGDCCPTVDNVYLDCCGN
;
A
#
# COMPACT_ATOMS: atom_id res chain seq x y z
N MET A 1 0.03 42.89 13.26
CA MET A 1 0.98 42.53 14.33
C MET A 1 0.20 42.20 15.58
N LYS A 2 0.53 41.07 16.22
CA LYS A 2 0.13 40.65 17.58
C LYS A 2 -1.26 40.01 17.70
N VAL A 3 -1.33 38.72 17.42
CA VAL A 3 -2.19 37.82 18.21
C VAL A 3 -1.30 36.77 18.85
N LEU A 4 -1.25 36.85 20.18
CA LEU A 4 -1.15 35.72 21.11
C LEU A 4 -0.02 34.70 20.85
N LYS A 5 1.22 35.11 21.15
CA LYS A 5 2.16 34.22 21.86
C LYS A 5 1.72 34.09 23.33
N PHE A 6 0.48 33.66 23.54
CA PHE A 6 -0.09 33.46 24.87
C PHE A 6 0.11 32.00 25.26
N VAL A 7 0.85 31.84 26.36
CA VAL A 7 0.66 30.73 27.31
C VAL A 7 1.20 29.38 26.86
N VAL A 8 2.51 29.33 26.63
CA VAL A 8 3.30 28.29 27.32
C VAL A 8 4.39 29.01 28.12
N THR A 9 3.92 29.94 28.95
CA THR A 9 4.65 30.61 30.02
C THR A 9 4.49 29.82 31.33
N SER A 10 4.32 28.49 31.25
CA SER A 10 4.13 27.67 32.44
C SER A 10 5.36 26.82 32.70
N MET A 11 6.14 27.29 33.67
CA MET A 11 7.00 26.51 34.55
C MET A 11 8.26 25.87 33.94
N VAL A 12 9.31 26.68 33.84
CA VAL A 12 10.64 26.23 34.28
C VAL A 12 11.14 27.16 35.38
N ILE A 13 10.62 26.92 36.58
CA ILE A 13 11.27 27.30 37.82
C ILE A 13 12.47 26.37 37.98
N GLY A 14 13.65 26.95 38.24
CA GLY A 14 14.70 26.26 38.99
C GLY A 14 15.82 25.61 38.17
N LEU A 15 16.98 26.28 38.21
CA LEU A 15 18.29 25.72 38.55
C LEU A 15 18.74 24.43 37.83
N ALA A 16 19.76 24.63 36.99
CA ALA A 16 20.93 23.76 36.79
C ALA A 16 20.67 22.28 36.46
N GLY A 17 20.78 21.97 35.16
CA GLY A 17 21.09 20.61 34.68
C GLY A 17 19.94 19.95 33.93
N ALA A 18 19.83 20.22 32.63
CA ALA A 18 19.09 19.37 31.72
C ALA A 18 19.76 19.42 30.34
N GLU A 19 20.26 18.26 29.94
CA GLU A 19 20.89 18.02 28.65
C GLU A 19 19.89 18.39 27.55
N THR A 20 20.28 19.39 26.76
CA THR A 20 19.48 19.92 25.66
C THR A 20 19.31 18.83 24.61
N ILE A 21 18.17 18.14 24.60
CA ILE A 21 17.73 17.37 23.43
C ILE A 21 17.48 18.39 22.32
N ARG A 22 18.48 18.56 21.45
CA ARG A 22 18.38 19.28 20.19
C ARG A 22 17.55 18.43 19.22
N GLY A 23 16.25 18.28 19.48
CA GLY A 23 15.29 17.80 18.49
C GLY A 23 14.94 18.98 17.59
N SER A 24 15.27 18.87 16.30
CA SER A 24 14.97 19.91 15.32
C SER A 24 13.44 20.04 15.21
N THR A 25 12.88 21.23 15.38
CA THR A 25 11.44 21.49 15.22
C THR A 25 10.89 21.02 13.85
N ALA A 26 11.78 20.84 12.87
CA ALA A 26 11.46 20.26 11.57
C ALA A 26 11.13 18.74 11.59
N GLU A 27 11.61 17.98 12.58
CA GLU A 27 11.22 16.56 12.74
C GLU A 27 9.84 16.42 13.38
N PHE A 28 9.51 17.30 14.32
CA PHE A 28 8.18 17.33 14.94
C PHE A 28 7.08 17.79 13.97
N GLU A 29 7.39 18.73 13.06
CA GLU A 29 6.46 19.14 11.98
C GLU A 29 6.30 18.05 10.89
N ARG A 30 7.34 17.25 10.60
CA ARG A 30 7.22 16.11 9.66
C ARG A 30 6.33 14.98 10.21
N MET A 31 6.29 14.77 11.53
CA MET A 31 5.37 13.79 12.15
C MET A 31 3.89 14.18 12.00
N LEU A 32 3.57 15.46 11.81
CA LEU A 32 2.18 15.93 11.68
C LEU A 32 1.70 16.02 10.22
N GLN A 33 2.61 15.93 9.25
CA GLN A 33 2.32 16.27 7.86
C GLN A 33 2.17 15.06 6.91
N GLU A 34 2.57 13.86 7.35
CA GLU A 34 2.28 12.60 6.63
C GLU A 34 0.94 11.95 7.03
N ASP A 35 0.29 12.43 8.11
CA ASP A 35 -0.95 11.83 8.63
C ASP A 35 -2.24 12.33 7.94
N SER A 36 -2.22 13.47 7.23
CA SER A 36 -3.48 14.04 6.72
C SER A 36 -4.14 13.19 5.62
N SER A 37 -3.32 12.49 4.82
CA SER A 37 -3.82 11.53 3.81
C SER A 37 -4.33 10.24 4.44
N ALA A 38 -3.81 9.89 5.63
CA ALA A 38 -4.24 8.70 6.36
C ALA A 38 -5.54 8.93 7.15
N GLN A 39 -5.85 10.18 7.48
CA GLN A 39 -7.04 10.52 8.26
C GLN A 39 -8.36 10.21 7.55
N CYS A 40 -9.32 9.69 8.30
CA CYS A 40 -10.67 9.42 7.82
C CYS A 40 -11.45 10.68 7.47
N SER A 41 -11.08 11.82 8.05
CA SER A 41 -11.61 13.13 7.62
C SER A 41 -11.36 13.41 6.13
N SER A 42 -10.29 12.83 5.58
CA SER A 42 -9.92 12.93 4.15
C SER A 42 -10.45 11.77 3.31
N ASN A 43 -11.09 10.76 3.92
CA ASN A 43 -11.71 9.63 3.24
C ASN A 43 -13.22 9.57 3.53
N PRO A 44 -14.06 10.15 2.66
CA PRO A 44 -15.49 10.29 2.92
C PRO A 44 -16.23 8.95 3.08
N VAL A 45 -15.68 7.86 2.54
CA VAL A 45 -16.25 6.52 2.70
C VAL A 45 -16.00 6.01 4.11
N CYS A 46 -14.75 6.06 4.59
CA CYS A 46 -14.41 5.67 5.95
C CYS A 46 -15.16 6.55 6.98
N LEU A 47 -15.29 7.85 6.69
CA LEU A 47 -16.07 8.77 7.52
C LEU A 47 -17.57 8.42 7.56
N ALA A 48 -18.17 8.07 6.42
CA ALA A 48 -19.57 7.64 6.35
C ALA A 48 -19.84 6.32 7.10
N MET A 49 -18.80 5.50 7.29
CA MET A 49 -18.85 4.28 8.12
C MET A 49 -18.64 4.56 9.62
N GLY A 50 -18.42 5.81 10.02
CA GLY A 50 -18.19 6.21 11.40
C GLY A 50 -16.79 5.89 11.92
N VAL A 51 -15.81 5.72 11.02
CA VAL A 51 -14.41 5.53 11.39
C VAL A 51 -13.74 6.89 11.61
N GLU A 52 -13.02 7.02 12.71
CA GLU A 52 -12.33 8.24 13.11
C GLU A 52 -10.81 8.01 13.23
N GLY A 53 -10.02 9.08 13.19
CA GLY A 53 -8.56 9.00 13.27
C GLY A 53 -7.92 8.60 11.94
N ALA A 54 -6.78 7.90 12.00
CA ALA A 54 -6.11 7.36 10.81
C ALA A 54 -6.78 6.04 10.38
N CYS A 55 -7.22 5.95 9.12
CA CYS A 55 -7.78 4.72 8.55
C CYS A 55 -7.03 4.20 7.33
N CYS A 56 -6.30 5.05 6.58
CA CYS A 56 -5.73 4.66 5.29
C CYS A 56 -4.26 5.10 5.12
N PRO A 57 -3.30 4.49 5.84
CA PRO A 57 -3.45 3.34 6.74
C PRO A 57 -3.83 3.74 8.17
N THR A 58 -4.22 2.77 9.00
CA THR A 58 -4.37 2.96 10.45
C THR A 58 -3.03 3.26 11.11
N ALA A 59 -3.05 3.65 12.39
CA ALA A 59 -1.83 3.84 13.18
C ALA A 59 -0.91 2.59 13.20
N ASP A 60 -1.47 1.40 13.01
CA ASP A 60 -0.76 0.13 12.94
C ASP A 60 -0.31 -0.23 11.50
N GLY A 61 -0.53 0.65 10.52
CA GLY A 61 -0.17 0.41 9.12
C GLY A 61 -1.17 -0.45 8.33
N VAL A 62 -2.36 -0.72 8.89
CA VAL A 62 -3.39 -1.57 8.25
C VAL A 62 -4.30 -0.72 7.36
N PHE A 63 -4.63 -1.20 6.17
CA PHE A 63 -5.66 -0.57 5.33
C PHE A 63 -7.03 -1.18 5.64
N LEU A 64 -7.99 -0.35 6.04
CA LEU A 64 -9.37 -0.78 6.21
C LEU A 64 -10.05 -1.01 4.85
N ASP A 65 -11.15 -1.76 4.83
CA ASP A 65 -11.90 -2.05 3.60
C ASP A 65 -12.36 -0.78 2.87
N CYS A 66 -12.72 0.26 3.63
CA CYS A 66 -13.10 1.56 3.07
C CYS A 66 -11.95 2.27 2.34
N CYS A 67 -10.70 1.89 2.58
CA CYS A 67 -9.52 2.45 1.91
C CYS A 67 -9.27 1.82 0.55
N ASN A 68 -9.69 0.57 0.33
CA ASN A 68 -9.50 -0.14 -0.93
C ASN A 68 -10.62 0.16 -1.95
N ARG A 69 -11.51 1.12 -1.66
CA ARG A 69 -12.55 1.55 -2.61
C ARG A 69 -12.05 2.53 -3.66
N SER A 70 -11.00 3.29 -3.38
CA SER A 70 -10.51 4.33 -4.29
C SER A 70 -9.87 3.73 -5.54
N CYS A 71 -10.16 4.32 -6.70
CA CYS A 71 -9.57 3.92 -7.98
C CYS A 71 -8.03 3.97 -7.95
N SER A 72 -7.45 4.89 -7.17
CA SER A 72 -5.99 5.00 -7.02
C SER A 72 -5.35 3.83 -6.25
N ALA A 73 -6.14 3.10 -5.46
CA ALA A 73 -5.68 1.89 -4.78
C ALA A 73 -5.63 0.66 -5.73
N HIS A 74 -6.26 0.76 -6.91
CA HIS A 74 -6.34 -0.32 -7.89
C HIS A 74 -5.59 0.05 -9.16
N SER A 75 -4.45 -0.60 -9.42
CA SER A 75 -3.64 -0.30 -10.61
C SER A 75 -4.39 -0.48 -11.93
N ALA A 76 -5.38 -1.37 -11.96
CA ALA A 76 -6.24 -1.59 -13.13
C ALA A 76 -7.33 -0.51 -13.30
N CYS A 77 -7.67 0.22 -12.23
CA CYS A 77 -8.65 1.31 -12.24
C CYS A 77 -8.01 2.70 -12.11
N ASN A 78 -6.68 2.81 -12.12
CA ASN A 78 -5.98 4.07 -11.81
C ASN A 78 -6.23 5.22 -12.80
N THR A 79 -6.87 4.93 -13.93
CA THR A 79 -7.29 5.90 -14.94
C THR A 79 -8.62 6.57 -14.59
N LEU A 80 -9.33 6.08 -13.58
CA LEU A 80 -10.59 6.61 -13.07
C LEU A 80 -10.33 7.41 -11.77
N ALA A 81 -11.23 8.35 -11.49
CA ALA A 81 -11.22 9.12 -10.24
C ALA A 81 -12.31 8.59 -9.29
N ASP A 82 -12.17 8.92 -7.99
CA ASP A 82 -13.10 8.59 -6.90
C ASP A 82 -13.07 7.13 -6.43
N ASN A 83 -14.23 6.61 -5.99
CA ASN A 83 -14.40 5.24 -5.54
C ASN A 83 -14.82 4.37 -6.73
N CYS A 84 -14.00 3.39 -7.05
CA CYS A 84 -14.24 2.43 -8.12
C CYS A 84 -14.68 1.06 -7.60
N CYS A 85 -14.24 0.64 -6.40
CA CYS A 85 -14.25 -0.77 -6.01
C CYS A 85 -14.81 -1.03 -4.60
N PRO A 86 -16.14 -1.03 -4.42
CA PRO A 86 -17.18 -0.70 -5.41
C PRO A 86 -17.45 0.81 -5.50
N THR A 87 -18.18 1.22 -6.53
CA THR A 87 -18.58 2.62 -6.76
C THR A 87 -19.50 3.15 -5.66
N ASN A 88 -19.80 4.47 -5.70
CA ASN A 88 -20.75 5.09 -4.78
C ASN A 88 -22.17 4.49 -4.89
N ASP A 89 -22.52 3.93 -6.06
CA ASP A 89 -23.77 3.20 -6.29
C ASP A 89 -23.67 1.71 -5.92
N ASN A 90 -22.56 1.30 -5.27
CA ASN A 90 -22.21 -0.08 -4.94
C ASN A 90 -22.15 -1.01 -6.16
N VAL A 91 -21.75 -0.47 -7.32
CA VAL A 91 -21.48 -1.27 -8.52
C VAL A 91 -20.01 -1.64 -8.55
N GLU A 92 -19.70 -2.89 -8.84
CA GLU A 92 -18.33 -3.36 -9.04
C GLU A 92 -17.94 -3.17 -10.50
N LEU A 93 -16.82 -2.47 -10.73
CA LEU A 93 -16.27 -2.26 -12.07
C LEU A 93 -15.39 -3.44 -12.46
N ASP A 94 -15.30 -3.76 -13.75
CA ASP A 94 -14.51 -4.89 -14.28
C ASP A 94 -13.01 -4.82 -13.89
N CYS A 95 -12.50 -3.60 -13.67
CA CYS A 95 -11.13 -3.38 -13.21
C CYS A 95 -10.90 -3.71 -11.72
N CYS A 96 -11.96 -3.88 -10.92
CA CYS A 96 -11.89 -4.24 -9.49
C CYS A 96 -11.58 -5.73 -9.28
N ASP A 97 -12.02 -6.59 -10.20
CA ASP A 97 -11.78 -8.04 -10.18
C ASP A 97 -10.34 -8.45 -10.55
N HIS A 98 -9.52 -7.49 -11.00
CA HIS A 98 -8.12 -7.76 -11.34
C HIS A 98 -7.21 -7.94 -10.12
N GLN A 99 -7.68 -7.68 -8.89
CA GLN A 99 -6.87 -7.99 -7.69
C GLN A 99 -6.76 -9.50 -7.42
N GLU A 100 -7.79 -10.30 -7.73
CA GLU A 100 -7.77 -11.76 -7.48
C GLU A 100 -7.34 -12.57 -8.72
N LYS A 101 -7.61 -12.09 -9.93
CA LYS A 101 -7.15 -12.76 -11.18
C LYS A 101 -5.64 -12.66 -11.45
N LEU A 102 -4.90 -11.89 -10.65
CA LEU A 102 -3.45 -11.83 -10.76
C LEU A 102 -2.78 -13.14 -10.35
N GLU A 103 -3.34 -13.92 -9.41
CA GLU A 103 -2.78 -15.22 -9.03
C GLU A 103 -2.87 -16.23 -10.20
N GLU A 104 -3.99 -16.23 -10.93
CA GLU A 104 -4.18 -17.10 -12.11
C GLU A 104 -3.33 -16.63 -13.30
N PHE A 105 -3.24 -15.32 -13.55
CA PHE A 105 -2.39 -14.78 -14.61
C PHE A 105 -0.89 -14.92 -14.32
N ARG A 106 -0.48 -14.76 -13.05
CA ARG A 106 0.88 -15.07 -12.57
C ARG A 106 1.15 -16.56 -12.73
N SER A 107 0.22 -17.42 -12.37
CA SER A 107 0.33 -18.87 -12.58
C SER A 107 0.51 -19.21 -14.05
N TYR A 108 -0.28 -18.62 -14.96
CA TYR A 108 -0.11 -18.84 -16.40
C TYR A 108 1.24 -18.35 -16.92
N ARG A 109 1.70 -17.16 -16.51
CA ARG A 109 3.03 -16.61 -16.86
C ARG A 109 4.16 -17.48 -16.30
N ASN A 110 4.00 -17.98 -15.07
CA ASN A 110 4.93 -18.88 -14.42
C ASN A 110 4.97 -20.24 -15.13
N ASN A 111 3.83 -20.80 -15.52
CA ASN A 111 3.76 -22.05 -16.28
C ASN A 111 4.35 -21.88 -17.69
N ALA A 112 4.09 -20.76 -18.36
CA ALA A 112 4.75 -20.44 -19.62
C ALA A 112 6.27 -20.28 -19.46
N ALA A 113 6.75 -19.73 -18.35
CA ALA A 113 8.18 -19.62 -18.03
C ALA A 113 8.81 -20.96 -17.61
N ARG A 114 8.02 -21.88 -17.05
CA ARG A 114 8.43 -23.24 -16.69
C ARG A 114 8.53 -24.16 -17.89
N ALA A 115 7.73 -23.91 -18.92
CA ALA A 115 7.67 -24.74 -20.10
C ALA A 115 9.05 -24.95 -20.73
N CYS A 116 9.39 -26.19 -21.07
CA CYS A 116 10.64 -26.54 -21.73
C CYS A 116 10.85 -25.76 -23.04
N SER A 117 9.76 -25.39 -23.72
CA SER A 117 9.78 -24.56 -24.92
C SER A 117 10.29 -23.13 -24.69
N ALA A 118 10.24 -22.63 -23.46
CA ALA A 118 10.75 -21.29 -23.11
C ALA A 118 12.28 -21.27 -22.95
N HIS A 119 12.91 -22.45 -22.80
CA HIS A 119 14.35 -22.59 -22.59
C HIS A 119 14.97 -23.27 -23.81
N THR A 120 15.79 -22.55 -24.58
CA THR A 120 16.46 -23.08 -25.78
C THR A 120 17.26 -24.35 -25.50
N SER A 121 17.93 -24.38 -24.34
CA SER A 121 18.70 -25.51 -23.82
C SER A 121 17.83 -26.73 -23.46
N CYS A 122 16.54 -26.55 -23.20
CA CYS A 122 15.57 -27.61 -22.89
C CYS A 122 14.58 -27.89 -24.02
N ARG A 123 14.74 -27.27 -25.21
CA ARG A 123 13.73 -27.27 -26.30
C ARG A 123 13.36 -28.66 -26.85
N GLN A 124 14.20 -29.67 -26.61
CA GLN A 124 13.94 -31.06 -27.01
C GLN A 124 12.99 -31.81 -26.05
N LEU A 125 12.64 -31.20 -24.92
CA LEU A 125 11.74 -31.74 -23.92
C LEU A 125 10.37 -31.08 -24.03
N ALA A 126 9.33 -31.76 -23.53
CA ALA A 126 7.96 -31.26 -23.48
C ALA A 126 7.47 -31.15 -22.03
N GLY A 127 6.56 -30.22 -21.77
CA GLY A 127 6.01 -29.97 -20.44
C GLY A 127 6.77 -28.89 -19.66
N ASP A 128 6.69 -28.95 -18.34
CA ASP A 128 7.35 -28.02 -17.42
C ASP A 128 8.75 -28.55 -17.05
N CYS A 129 9.79 -27.76 -17.33
CA CYS A 129 11.19 -28.10 -17.08
C CYS A 129 11.82 -27.26 -15.95
N CYS A 130 11.43 -25.99 -15.79
CA CYS A 130 12.20 -25.02 -14.99
C CYS A 130 11.34 -24.16 -14.05
N PRO A 131 10.90 -24.68 -12.89
CA PRO A 131 11.07 -26.07 -12.44
C PRO A 131 9.98 -27.02 -13.00
N THR A 132 10.23 -28.32 -12.90
CA THR A 132 9.24 -29.38 -13.16
C THR A 132 8.05 -29.30 -12.21
N VAL A 133 7.01 -30.09 -12.46
CA VAL A 133 5.83 -30.19 -11.58
C VAL A 133 6.18 -30.59 -10.14
N ASP A 134 7.27 -31.33 -9.96
CA ASP A 134 7.81 -31.75 -8.65
C ASP A 134 8.78 -30.72 -8.04
N ASN A 135 8.82 -29.49 -8.57
CA ASN A 135 9.74 -28.41 -8.15
C ASN A 135 11.24 -28.74 -8.34
N VAL A 136 11.59 -29.60 -9.30
CA VAL A 136 12.99 -29.94 -9.61
C VAL A 136 13.49 -29.07 -10.78
N TYR A 137 14.70 -28.53 -10.68
CA TYR A 137 15.37 -27.87 -11.80
C TYR A 137 16.21 -28.87 -12.58
N LEU A 138 16.00 -28.94 -13.89
CA LEU A 138 16.85 -29.72 -14.78
C LEU A 138 18.16 -28.97 -15.07
N ASP A 139 19.20 -29.70 -15.45
CA ASP A 139 20.52 -29.12 -15.77
C ASP A 139 20.46 -28.07 -16.89
N CYS A 140 19.47 -28.17 -17.78
CA CYS A 140 19.27 -27.23 -18.89
C CYS A 140 18.59 -25.90 -18.46
N CYS A 141 18.20 -25.74 -17.19
CA CYS A 141 17.44 -24.58 -16.69
C CYS A 141 18.28 -23.36 -16.27
N GLY A 142 19.60 -23.40 -16.47
CA GLY A 142 20.55 -22.38 -16.01
C GLY A 142 21.36 -21.67 -17.10
N ASN A 143 21.04 -21.91 -18.39
CA ASN A 143 21.74 -21.31 -19.54
C ASN A 143 20.78 -20.78 -20.60
#